data_AF-A0A3M1FEP1-F1
#
_entry.id   AF-A0A3M1FEP1-F1
#
_cell.length_a   1.000
_cell.length_b   1.000
_cell.length_c   1.000
_cell.angle_alpha   90.00
_cell.angle_beta   90.00
_cell.angle_gamma   90.00
#
_symmetry.space_group_name_H-M   'P 1'
#
loop_
_entity.id
_entity.type
_entity.pdbx_description
1 polymer ?
#
loop_
_entity_poly.entity_id
_entity_poly.type
_entity_poly.pdbx_seq_one_letter_code
_entity_poly.pdbx_strand_id
1 'polypeptide(L)'
;MTATPVTESAAPAEKRRTTWRDLLEREDVLGYLFVLPAAILILTFVAYPFVFGLWLSVTDARIGVPGQFIGLANFIDLAGDTIFHQTVRNTFEYTFVTVIFKFSFGMGIALLLNQKFQLQRFVRAAVLLPWIVPTVLSTIAWLWMYDSTFSVFNWVLARFGIQGPMWLGQGRWPMWSLMIVNIWRGMPFFGISFLAGMQTIPEEYYEAAQ
;
A
#
# COMPACT_ATOMS: atom_id res chain seq x y z
N MET A 1 5.74 -60.34 -71.10
CA MET A 1 5.16 -59.01 -70.88
C MET A 1 4.91 -58.85 -69.39
N THR A 2 5.86 -58.26 -68.67
CA THR A 2 5.79 -58.04 -67.22
C THR A 2 6.09 -56.57 -66.97
N ALA A 3 5.05 -55.80 -66.68
CA ALA A 3 5.16 -54.39 -66.34
C ALA A 3 5.70 -54.25 -64.91
N THR A 4 6.84 -53.59 -64.76
CA THR A 4 7.37 -53.15 -63.46
C THR A 4 6.58 -51.94 -62.95
N PRO A 5 6.17 -51.91 -61.66
CA PRO A 5 5.53 -50.73 -61.10
C PRO A 5 6.59 -49.65 -60.84
N VAL A 6 6.25 -48.41 -61.20
CA VAL A 6 7.05 -47.23 -60.91
C VAL A 6 6.93 -46.92 -59.43
N THR A 7 8.03 -47.02 -58.70
CA THR A 7 8.13 -46.61 -57.30
C THR A 7 8.05 -45.09 -57.22
N GLU A 8 6.92 -44.58 -56.75
CA GLU A 8 6.69 -43.16 -56.48
C GLU A 8 7.57 -42.74 -55.29
N SER A 9 8.61 -41.96 -55.58
CA SER A 9 9.53 -41.42 -54.57
C SER A 9 8.79 -40.36 -53.74
N ALA A 10 8.39 -40.74 -52.52
CA ALA A 10 7.87 -39.80 -51.53
C ALA A 10 8.96 -38.79 -51.16
N ALA A 11 8.73 -37.52 -51.48
CA ALA A 11 9.60 -36.42 -51.08
C ALA A 11 9.69 -36.35 -49.54
N PRO A 12 10.87 -36.06 -48.97
CA PRO A 12 11.02 -35.97 -47.53
C PRO A 12 10.25 -34.76 -47.00
N ALA A 13 9.35 -34.99 -46.04
CA ALA A 13 8.67 -33.92 -45.31
C ALA A 13 9.72 -33.02 -44.63
N GLU A 14 9.88 -31.81 -45.16
CA GLU A 14 10.77 -30.80 -44.61
C GLU A 14 10.34 -30.51 -43.16
N LYS A 15 11.14 -30.95 -42.19
CA LYS A 15 10.93 -30.64 -40.77
C LYS A 15 10.96 -29.12 -40.62
N ARG A 16 9.78 -28.51 -40.54
CA ARG A 16 9.57 -27.09 -40.27
C ARG A 16 10.32 -26.75 -38.99
N ARG A 17 11.52 -26.20 -39.13
CA ARG A 17 12.35 -25.72 -38.03
C ARG A 17 11.60 -24.52 -37.46
N THR A 18 10.83 -24.73 -36.40
CA THR A 18 10.21 -23.64 -35.63
C THR A 18 11.33 -22.75 -35.14
N THR A 19 11.48 -21.62 -35.80
CA THR A 19 12.57 -20.69 -35.51
C THR A 19 12.20 -19.91 -34.27
N TRP A 20 13.17 -19.45 -33.47
CA TRP A 20 12.91 -18.55 -32.34
C TRP A 20 12.08 -17.32 -32.73
N ARG A 21 12.11 -16.94 -34.02
CA ARG A 21 11.25 -15.92 -34.63
C ARG A 21 9.77 -16.31 -34.66
N ASP A 22 9.42 -17.53 -35.07
CA ASP A 22 8.03 -18.01 -35.11
C ASP A 22 7.40 -18.13 -33.71
N LEU A 23 8.23 -18.35 -32.68
CA LEU A 23 7.80 -18.37 -31.28
C LEU A 23 7.63 -16.96 -30.72
N LEU A 24 8.50 -16.02 -31.10
CA LEU A 24 8.39 -14.60 -30.75
C LEU A 24 7.33 -13.86 -31.57
N GLU A 25 6.84 -14.41 -32.69
CA GLU A 25 5.72 -13.83 -33.45
C GLU A 25 4.36 -14.20 -32.87
N ARG A 26 4.30 -15.14 -31.91
CA ARG A 26 3.07 -15.47 -31.19
C ARG A 26 2.84 -14.45 -30.09
N GLU A 27 1.78 -13.67 -30.23
CA GLU A 27 1.37 -12.63 -29.27
C GLU A 27 1.27 -13.16 -27.83
N ASP A 28 0.77 -14.39 -27.65
CA ASP A 28 0.66 -15.04 -26.33
C ASP A 28 2.04 -15.25 -25.68
N VAL A 29 3.02 -15.73 -26.45
CA VAL A 29 4.37 -16.05 -25.95
C VAL A 29 5.13 -14.77 -25.61
N LEU A 30 5.01 -13.73 -26.45
CA LEU A 30 5.55 -12.41 -26.16
C LEU A 30 4.93 -11.81 -24.90
N GLY A 31 3.60 -11.92 -24.75
CA GLY A 31 2.89 -11.44 -23.57
C GLY A 31 3.40 -12.09 -22.29
N TYR A 32 3.51 -13.42 -22.26
CA TYR A 32 4.08 -14.13 -21.10
C TYR A 32 5.56 -13.77 -20.88
N LEU A 33 6.36 -13.64 -21.93
CA LEU A 33 7.77 -13.30 -21.82
C LEU A 33 7.99 -11.89 -21.21
N PHE A 34 7.11 -10.93 -21.49
CA PHE A 34 7.16 -9.60 -20.88
C PHE A 34 6.69 -9.57 -19.43
N VAL A 35 5.74 -10.44 -19.06
CA VAL A 35 5.28 -10.56 -17.65
C VAL A 35 6.26 -11.36 -16.79
N LEU A 36 6.99 -12.31 -17.38
CA LEU A 36 7.83 -13.28 -16.67
C LEU A 36 8.87 -12.63 -15.73
N PRO A 37 9.64 -11.58 -16.11
CA PRO A 37 10.56 -10.92 -15.19
C PRO A 37 9.87 -10.33 -13.96
N ALA A 38 8.73 -9.67 -14.15
CA ALA A 38 7.95 -9.11 -13.05
C ALA A 38 7.37 -10.21 -12.16
N ALA A 39 6.85 -11.29 -12.76
CA ALA A 39 6.32 -12.44 -12.04
C ALA A 39 7.40 -13.13 -11.19
N ILE A 40 8.61 -13.33 -11.73
CA ILE A 40 9.75 -13.88 -10.98
C ILE A 40 10.06 -13.01 -9.77
N LEU A 41 10.16 -11.68 -9.95
CA LEU A 41 10.41 -10.78 -8.83
C LEU A 41 9.32 -10.86 -7.75
N ILE A 42 8.05 -10.87 -8.15
CA ILE A 42 6.92 -11.00 -7.20
C ILE A 42 6.99 -12.34 -6.46
N LEU A 43 7.22 -13.45 -7.18
CA LEU A 43 7.27 -14.77 -6.57
C LEU A 43 8.43 -14.91 -5.59
N THR A 44 9.62 -14.44 -5.96
CA THR A 44 10.83 -14.57 -5.13
C THR A 44 10.84 -13.62 -3.94
N PHE A 45 10.43 -12.36 -4.12
CA PHE A 45 10.57 -11.34 -3.07
C PHE A 45 9.30 -11.06 -2.28
N VAL A 46 8.13 -11.49 -2.76
CA VAL A 46 6.84 -11.29 -2.06
C VAL A 46 6.21 -12.62 -1.67
N ALA A 47 5.96 -13.50 -2.65
CA ALA A 47 5.22 -14.74 -2.39
C ALA A 47 6.02 -15.72 -1.51
N TYR A 48 7.30 -15.93 -1.82
CA TYR A 48 8.16 -16.81 -1.03
C TYR A 48 8.26 -16.42 0.45
N PRO A 49 8.65 -15.18 0.84
CA PRO A 49 8.71 -14.82 2.26
C PRO A 49 7.33 -14.81 2.94
N PHE A 50 6.26 -14.52 2.20
CA PHE A 50 4.90 -14.61 2.73
C PHE A 50 4.53 -16.06 3.10
N VAL A 51 4.69 -17.00 2.17
CA VAL A 51 4.42 -18.43 2.42
C VAL A 51 5.34 -18.98 3.50
N PHE A 52 6.62 -18.59 3.48
CA PHE A 52 7.56 -18.97 4.53
C PHE A 52 7.15 -18.42 5.90
N GLY A 53 6.66 -17.18 5.99
CA GLY A 53 6.11 -16.62 7.21
C GLY A 53 4.88 -17.38 7.73
N LEU A 54 3.98 -17.80 6.83
CA LEU A 54 2.86 -18.67 7.18
C LEU A 54 3.33 -20.03 7.70
N TRP A 55 4.34 -20.63 7.07
CA TRP A 55 4.96 -21.86 7.57
C TRP A 55 5.58 -21.65 8.96
N LEU A 56 6.30 -20.55 9.19
CA LEU A 56 6.87 -20.24 10.50
C LEU A 56 5.78 -20.07 11.58
N SER A 57 4.60 -19.52 11.22
CA SER A 57 3.50 -19.30 12.16
C SER A 57 2.93 -20.59 12.79
N VAL A 58 3.17 -21.75 12.18
CA VAL A 58 2.76 -23.07 12.67
C VAL A 58 3.92 -23.88 13.25
N THR A 59 5.07 -23.22 13.48
CA THR A 59 6.28 -23.80 14.10
C THR A 59 6.65 -23.05 15.38
N ASP A 60 7.48 -23.67 16.23
CA ASP A 60 8.07 -23.02 17.43
C ASP A 60 9.43 -22.34 17.14
N ALA A 61 9.66 -21.94 15.89
CA ALA A 61 10.92 -21.39 15.43
C ALA A 61 11.33 -20.14 16.24
N ARG A 62 12.59 -20.10 16.67
CA ARG A 62 13.21 -18.95 17.35
C ARG A 62 14.41 -18.48 16.55
N ILE A 63 14.80 -17.22 16.75
CA ILE A 63 15.98 -16.67 16.08
C ILE A 63 17.19 -17.54 16.43
N GLY A 64 17.82 -18.11 15.41
CA GLY A 64 19.00 -18.99 15.56
C GLY A 64 18.69 -20.44 15.97
N VAL A 65 17.41 -20.84 16.09
CA VAL A 65 17.00 -22.21 16.45
C VAL A 65 15.99 -22.74 15.42
N PRO A 66 16.25 -23.87 14.75
CA PRO A 66 15.28 -24.46 13.83
C PRO A 66 14.00 -24.85 14.59
N GLY A 67 12.85 -24.40 14.10
CA GLY A 67 11.55 -24.73 14.67
C GLY A 67 11.04 -26.10 14.25
N GLN A 68 10.33 -26.75 15.16
CA GLN A 68 9.50 -27.93 14.92
C GLN A 68 8.07 -27.50 14.60
N PHE A 69 7.36 -28.35 13.86
CA PHE A 69 5.95 -28.12 13.55
C PHE A 69 5.09 -28.37 14.81
N ILE A 70 4.37 -27.33 15.25
CA ILE A 70 3.50 -27.34 16.43
C ILE A 70 2.02 -27.12 16.07
N GLY A 71 1.69 -27.11 14.78
CA GLY A 71 0.32 -26.90 14.29
C GLY A 71 -0.21 -25.52 14.68
N LEU A 72 -1.38 -25.47 15.32
CA LEU A 72 -2.07 -24.22 15.66
C LEU A 72 -1.78 -23.71 17.08
N ALA A 73 -0.82 -24.28 17.80
CA ALA A 73 -0.53 -23.92 19.19
C ALA A 73 -0.30 -22.41 19.39
N ASN A 74 0.50 -21.77 18.52
CA ASN A 74 0.73 -20.31 18.55
C ASN A 74 -0.57 -19.50 18.48
N PHE A 75 -1.56 -19.95 17.69
CA PHE A 75 -2.83 -19.25 17.55
C PHE A 75 -3.75 -19.43 18.77
N ILE A 76 -3.72 -20.61 19.40
CA ILE A 76 -4.46 -20.89 20.63
C ILE A 76 -3.89 -20.05 21.78
N ASP A 77 -2.57 -19.95 21.87
CA ASP A 77 -1.90 -19.12 22.87
C ASP A 77 -2.27 -17.64 22.70
N LEU A 78 -2.24 -17.12 21.46
CA LEU A 78 -2.67 -15.76 21.15
C LEU A 78 -4.15 -15.50 21.43
N ALA A 79 -5.02 -16.51 21.26
CA ALA A 79 -6.44 -16.37 21.54
C ALA A 79 -6.73 -16.13 23.04
N GLY A 80 -5.84 -16.57 23.94
CA GLY A 80 -5.92 -16.30 25.38
C GLY A 80 -5.19 -15.03 25.83
N ASP A 81 -4.40 -14.39 24.96
CA ASP A 81 -3.52 -13.28 25.32
C ASP A 81 -4.26 -11.93 25.32
N THR A 82 -4.37 -11.32 26.51
CA THR A 82 -5.00 -10.01 26.69
C THR A 82 -4.25 -8.88 26.00
N ILE A 83 -2.93 -8.97 25.88
CA ILE A 83 -2.09 -7.98 25.20
C ILE A 83 -2.37 -8.04 23.70
N PHE A 84 -2.49 -9.25 23.14
CA PHE A 84 -2.88 -9.45 21.74
C PHE A 84 -4.24 -8.81 21.44
N HIS A 85 -5.27 -9.12 22.22
CA HIS A 85 -6.61 -8.55 22.04
C HIS A 85 -6.63 -7.03 22.16
N GLN A 86 -5.91 -6.48 23.13
CA GLN A 86 -5.76 -5.02 23.28
C GLN A 86 -5.08 -4.41 22.05
N THR A 87 -4.03 -5.04 21.55
CA THR A 87 -3.28 -4.59 20.37
C THR A 87 -4.15 -4.61 19.12
N VAL A 88 -4.86 -5.70 18.89
CA VAL A 88 -5.81 -5.84 17.78
C VAL A 88 -6.89 -4.76 17.84
N ARG A 89 -7.52 -4.56 19.00
CA ARG A 89 -8.53 -3.52 19.19
C ARG A 89 -7.96 -2.13 18.92
N ASN A 90 -6.77 -1.83 19.43
CA ASN A 90 -6.10 -0.55 19.18
C ASN A 90 -5.84 -0.38 17.67
N THR A 91 -5.31 -1.38 16.98
CA THR A 91 -5.07 -1.31 15.53
C THR A 91 -6.35 -1.08 14.73
N PHE A 92 -7.45 -1.74 15.11
CA PHE A 92 -8.76 -1.50 14.49
C PHE A 92 -9.26 -0.07 14.74
N GLU A 93 -9.24 0.40 15.99
CA GLU A 93 -9.64 1.76 16.33
C GLU A 93 -8.80 2.79 15.57
N TYR A 94 -7.47 2.61 15.59
CA TYR A 94 -6.51 3.44 14.87
C TYR A 94 -6.82 3.51 13.38
N THR A 95 -6.96 2.35 12.74
CA THR A 95 -7.15 2.27 11.29
C THR A 95 -8.50 2.85 10.90
N PHE A 96 -9.58 2.45 11.59
CA PHE A 96 -10.92 2.90 11.29
C PHE A 96 -11.05 4.43 11.38
N VAL A 97 -10.60 5.00 12.50
CA VAL A 97 -10.65 6.46 12.72
C VAL A 97 -9.78 7.19 11.70
N THR A 98 -8.51 6.79 11.54
CA THR A 98 -7.60 7.50 10.62
C THR A 98 -8.04 7.41 9.16
N VAL A 99 -8.56 6.27 8.71
CA VAL A 99 -9.06 6.11 7.34
C VAL A 99 -10.28 6.99 7.09
N ILE A 100 -11.25 7.03 8.01
CA ILE A 100 -12.44 7.90 7.87
C ILE A 100 -12.03 9.37 7.77
N PHE A 101 -11.16 9.85 8.67
CA PHE A 101 -10.74 11.25 8.63
C PHE A 101 -9.92 11.59 7.39
N LYS A 102 -9.00 10.71 6.96
CA LYS A 102 -8.25 10.91 5.71
C LYS A 102 -9.16 10.93 4.49
N PHE A 103 -10.15 10.04 4.44
CA PHE A 103 -11.15 10.02 3.38
C PHE A 103 -11.92 11.35 3.34
N SER A 104 -12.50 11.76 4.47
CA SER A 104 -13.32 12.98 4.56
C SER A 104 -12.52 14.24 4.24
N PHE A 105 -11.34 14.42 4.85
CA PHE A 105 -10.49 15.58 4.57
C PHE A 105 -9.88 15.53 3.17
N GLY A 106 -9.48 14.35 2.71
CA GLY A 106 -8.98 14.14 1.34
C GLY A 106 -10.04 14.52 0.31
N MET A 107 -11.29 14.10 0.51
CA MET A 107 -12.42 14.50 -0.34
C MET A 107 -12.61 16.02 -0.34
N GLY A 108 -12.62 16.65 0.84
CA GLY A 108 -12.72 18.11 0.94
C GLY A 108 -11.60 18.85 0.20
N ILE A 109 -10.35 18.40 0.37
CA ILE A 109 -9.19 18.91 -0.36
C ILE A 109 -9.38 18.72 -1.87
N ALA A 110 -9.83 17.55 -2.30
CA ALA A 110 -10.00 17.24 -3.72
C ALA A 110 -11.05 18.15 -4.36
N LEU A 111 -12.19 18.37 -3.70
CA LEU A 111 -13.24 19.27 -4.18
C LEU A 111 -12.74 20.72 -4.29
N LEU A 112 -12.00 21.21 -3.29
CA LEU A 112 -11.39 22.54 -3.32
C LEU A 112 -10.38 22.68 -4.47
N LEU A 113 -9.56 21.65 -4.69
CA LEU A 113 -8.54 21.63 -5.74
C LEU A 113 -9.07 21.35 -7.15
N ASN A 114 -10.31 20.88 -7.26
CA ASN A 114 -11.00 20.67 -8.53
C ASN A 114 -11.54 21.98 -9.12
N GLN A 115 -11.68 23.03 -8.31
CA GLN A 115 -12.09 24.34 -8.79
C GLN A 115 -10.96 25.03 -9.57
N LYS A 116 -11.34 25.83 -10.58
CA LYS A 116 -10.39 26.63 -11.38
C LYS A 116 -10.09 27.95 -10.62
N PHE A 117 -8.87 28.12 -10.12
CA PHE A 117 -8.41 29.38 -9.51
C PHE A 117 -6.92 29.68 -9.80
N GLN A 118 -6.52 30.94 -9.68
CA GLN A 118 -5.21 31.45 -10.15
C GLN A 118 -4.00 30.78 -9.47
N LEU A 119 -4.09 30.46 -8.18
CA LEU A 119 -3.01 29.87 -7.37
C LEU A 119 -3.05 28.34 -7.26
N GLN A 120 -3.86 27.66 -8.08
CA GLN A 120 -4.10 26.21 -7.94
C GLN A 120 -2.83 25.34 -7.95
N ARG A 121 -1.83 25.69 -8.76
CA ARG A 121 -0.58 24.91 -8.85
C ARG A 121 0.22 24.98 -7.54
N PHE A 122 0.28 26.17 -6.94
CA PHE A 122 0.98 26.37 -5.68
C PHE A 122 0.26 25.65 -4.53
N VAL A 123 -1.07 25.76 -4.47
CA VAL A 123 -1.86 25.09 -3.42
C VAL A 123 -1.74 23.57 -3.54
N ARG A 124 -1.80 23.00 -4.75
CA ARG A 124 -1.56 21.55 -4.97
C ARG A 124 -0.19 21.11 -4.45
N ALA A 125 0.86 21.88 -4.75
CA ALA A 125 2.21 21.59 -4.28
C ALA A 125 2.32 21.67 -2.74
N ALA A 126 1.75 22.72 -2.14
CA ALA A 126 1.77 22.91 -0.69
C ALA A 126 1.02 21.80 0.06
N VAL A 127 -0.15 21.40 -0.45
CA VAL A 127 -0.96 20.31 0.12
C VAL A 127 -0.20 18.98 0.10
N LEU A 128 0.63 18.74 -0.92
CA LEU A 128 1.41 17.51 -1.05
C LEU A 128 2.63 17.42 -0.12
N LEU A 129 3.07 18.53 0.48
CA LEU A 129 4.27 18.56 1.31
C LEU A 129 4.29 17.49 2.42
N PRO A 130 3.22 17.28 3.23
CA PRO A 130 3.24 16.29 4.30
C PRO A 130 3.49 14.85 3.84
N TRP A 131 3.12 14.54 2.58
CA TRP A 131 3.28 13.21 2.00
C TRP A 131 4.68 12.99 1.43
N ILE A 132 5.29 14.02 0.83
CA ILE A 132 6.64 13.94 0.24
C ILE A 132 7.72 13.91 1.32
N VAL A 133 7.49 14.55 2.47
CA VAL A 133 8.48 14.60 3.55
C VAL A 133 8.79 13.18 4.07
N PRO A 134 10.08 12.82 4.23
CA PRO A 134 10.48 11.52 4.77
C PRO A 134 9.86 11.21 6.12
N THR A 135 9.44 9.96 6.30
CA THR A 135 8.69 9.55 7.49
C THR A 135 9.42 9.79 8.79
N VAL A 136 10.71 9.47 8.83
CA VAL A 136 11.54 9.67 10.02
C VAL A 136 11.61 11.13 10.40
N LEU A 137 11.80 12.04 9.44
CA LEU A 137 11.89 13.48 9.70
C LEU A 137 10.57 14.04 10.21
N SER A 138 9.45 13.65 9.60
CA SER A 138 8.12 14.03 10.11
C SER A 138 7.91 13.54 11.54
N THR A 139 8.28 12.29 11.84
CA THR A 139 8.12 11.72 13.18
C THR A 139 8.92 12.50 14.22
N ILE A 140 10.17 12.89 13.92
CA ILE A 140 11.00 13.68 14.85
C ILE A 140 10.38 15.07 15.10
N ALA A 141 9.90 15.73 14.04
CA ALA A 141 9.25 17.04 14.20
C ALA A 141 8.01 16.95 15.10
N TRP A 142 7.15 15.96 14.87
CA TRP A 142 5.96 15.74 15.70
C TRP A 142 6.28 15.29 17.12
N LEU A 143 7.33 14.50 17.32
CA LEU A 143 7.83 14.12 18.65
C LEU A 143 8.15 15.36 19.47
N TRP A 144 8.85 16.33 18.88
CA TRP A 144 9.15 17.60 19.54
C TRP A 144 7.90 18.44 19.80
N MET A 145 6.96 18.50 18.85
CA MET A 145 5.69 19.20 19.05
C MET A 145 4.85 18.60 20.20
N TYR A 146 5.01 17.30 20.47
CA TYR A 146 4.35 16.56 21.54
C TYR A 146 5.18 16.41 22.82
N ASP A 147 6.36 17.05 22.90
CA ASP A 147 7.28 16.92 24.04
C ASP A 147 6.62 17.28 25.38
N SER A 148 6.92 16.55 26.45
CA SER A 148 6.28 16.78 27.75
C SER A 148 6.68 18.10 28.40
N THR A 149 7.83 18.65 28.04
CA THR A 149 8.46 19.81 28.69
C THR A 149 8.40 21.05 27.79
N PHE A 150 8.74 20.89 26.51
CA PHE A 150 8.86 21.94 25.50
C PHE A 150 7.91 21.73 24.31
N SER A 151 6.68 21.27 24.56
CA SER A 151 5.67 21.13 23.50
C SER A 151 5.17 22.47 22.99
N VAL A 152 5.25 22.65 21.66
CA VAL A 152 4.60 23.77 20.95
C VAL A 152 3.10 23.77 21.18
N PHE A 153 2.45 22.59 21.16
CA PHE A 153 1.01 22.51 21.40
C PHE A 153 0.63 22.96 22.80
N ASN A 154 1.37 22.51 23.83
CA ASN A 154 1.12 22.94 25.21
C ASN A 154 1.39 24.43 25.39
N TRP A 155 2.43 24.96 24.74
CA TRP A 155 2.71 26.39 24.73
C TRP A 155 1.58 27.20 24.10
N VAL A 156 1.00 26.75 22.98
CA VAL A 156 -0.16 27.40 22.34
C VAL A 156 -1.40 27.29 23.24
N LEU A 157 -1.71 26.11 23.78
CA LEU A 157 -2.85 25.91 24.68
C LEU A 157 -2.79 26.80 25.92
N ALA A 158 -1.59 26.98 26.49
CA ALA A 158 -1.38 27.84 27.64
C ALA A 158 -1.72 29.31 27.36
N ARG A 159 -1.58 29.79 26.10
CA ARG A 159 -2.02 31.15 25.70
C ARG A 159 -3.52 31.36 25.83
N PHE A 160 -4.30 30.29 25.76
CA PHE A 160 -5.74 30.28 25.97
C PHE A 160 -6.13 29.87 27.40
N GLY A 161 -5.17 29.78 28.32
CA GLY A 161 -5.40 29.37 29.70
C GLY A 161 -5.65 27.86 29.88
N ILE A 162 -5.39 27.04 28.86
CA ILE A 162 -5.63 25.60 28.88
C ILE A 162 -4.33 24.88 29.25
N GLN A 163 -4.36 24.03 30.28
CA GLN A 163 -3.26 23.12 30.58
C GLN A 163 -3.28 21.95 29.61
N GLY A 164 -2.24 21.86 28.78
CA GLY A 164 -2.13 20.80 27.78
C GLY A 164 -1.76 19.43 28.39
N PRO A 165 -2.17 18.32 27.76
CA PRO A 165 -1.91 16.97 28.27
C PRO A 165 -0.46 16.51 28.02
N MET A 166 -0.07 15.40 28.65
CA MET A 166 1.12 14.65 28.26
C MET A 166 0.79 13.78 27.04
N TRP A 167 0.94 14.38 25.85
CA TRP A 167 0.52 13.83 24.55
C TRP A 167 0.96 12.40 24.29
N LEU A 168 2.19 12.04 24.65
CA LEU A 168 2.76 10.70 24.42
C LEU A 168 2.84 9.83 25.69
N GLY A 169 2.37 10.33 26.83
CA GLY A 169 2.62 9.68 28.13
C GLY A 169 1.41 9.03 28.78
N GLN A 170 0.23 9.63 28.72
CA GLN A 170 -0.88 9.21 29.60
C GLN A 170 -2.23 9.00 28.90
N GLY A 171 -2.95 7.96 29.33
CA GLY A 171 -4.32 7.68 28.92
C GLY A 171 -4.46 7.42 27.42
N ARG A 172 -5.43 8.08 26.78
CA ARG A 172 -5.71 7.94 25.33
C ARG A 172 -4.89 8.91 24.46
N TRP A 173 -4.20 9.87 25.05
CA TRP A 173 -3.45 10.88 24.30
C TRP A 173 -2.39 10.30 23.35
N PRO A 174 -1.65 9.23 23.68
CA PRO A 174 -0.69 8.64 22.75
C PRO A 174 -1.37 8.17 21.46
N MET A 175 -2.53 7.51 21.60
CA MET A 175 -3.31 7.04 20.47
C MET A 175 -3.78 8.19 19.58
N TRP A 176 -4.38 9.22 20.19
CA TRP A 176 -4.83 10.42 19.47
C TRP A 176 -3.68 11.14 18.77
N SER A 177 -2.52 11.26 19.43
CA SER A 177 -1.33 11.88 18.86
C SER A 177 -0.86 11.12 17.62
N LEU A 178 -0.78 9.78 17.69
CA LEU A 178 -0.44 8.96 16.53
C LEU A 178 -1.46 9.10 15.39
N MET A 179 -2.76 9.12 15.71
CA MET A 179 -3.82 9.32 14.72
C MET A 179 -3.70 10.67 14.02
N ILE A 180 -3.45 11.77 14.76
CA ILE A 180 -3.31 13.12 14.20
C ILE A 180 -2.16 13.17 13.19
N VAL A 181 -0.98 12.67 13.56
CA VAL A 181 0.20 12.62 12.67
C VAL A 181 -0.13 11.80 11.43
N ASN A 182 -0.78 10.65 11.61
CA ASN A 182 -1.11 9.75 10.53
C ASN A 182 -2.12 10.36 9.55
N ILE A 183 -3.15 11.05 10.05
CA ILE A 183 -4.14 11.77 9.25
C ILE A 183 -3.46 12.90 8.47
N TRP A 184 -2.67 13.75 9.14
CA TRP A 184 -1.97 14.87 8.52
C TRP A 184 -1.06 14.43 7.36
N ARG A 185 -0.37 13.29 7.50
CA ARG A 185 0.49 12.76 6.42
C ARG A 185 -0.26 12.01 5.33
N GLY A 186 -1.37 11.36 5.68
CA GLY A 186 -2.15 10.57 4.74
C GLY A 186 -3.14 11.38 3.90
N MET A 187 -3.65 12.50 4.43
CA MET A 187 -4.66 13.31 3.75
C MET A 187 -4.26 13.78 2.34
N PRO A 188 -3.00 14.14 2.01
CA PRO A 188 -2.67 14.63 0.68
C PRO A 188 -2.78 13.54 -0.39
N PHE A 189 -2.40 12.31 -0.04
CA PHE A 189 -2.50 11.16 -0.94
C PHE A 189 -3.95 10.85 -1.30
N PHE A 190 -4.86 10.85 -0.31
CA PHE A 190 -6.30 10.70 -0.55
C PHE A 190 -6.83 11.83 -1.45
N GLY A 191 -6.48 13.09 -1.13
CA GLY A 191 -6.96 14.24 -1.89
C GLY A 191 -6.52 14.23 -3.35
N ILE A 192 -5.26 13.91 -3.65
CA ILE A 192 -4.79 13.82 -5.04
C ILE A 192 -5.39 12.61 -5.76
N SER A 193 -5.57 11.48 -5.08
CA SER A 193 -6.20 10.29 -5.67
C SER A 193 -7.65 10.58 -6.10
N PHE A 194 -8.43 11.24 -5.23
CA PHE A 194 -9.80 11.64 -5.57
C PHE A 194 -9.84 12.72 -6.65
N LEU A 195 -8.93 13.70 -6.60
CA LEU A 195 -8.83 14.73 -7.64
C LEU A 195 -8.52 14.13 -9.00
N ALA A 196 -7.57 13.19 -9.07
CA ALA A 196 -7.23 12.47 -10.30
C ALA A 196 -8.44 11.69 -10.82
N GLY A 197 -9.17 10.98 -9.93
CA GLY A 197 -10.41 10.29 -10.29
C GLY A 197 -11.46 11.25 -10.87
N MET A 198 -11.73 12.38 -10.21
CA MET A 198 -12.70 13.37 -10.71
C MET A 198 -12.28 13.97 -12.06
N GLN A 199 -10.98 14.18 -12.30
CA GLN A 199 -10.47 14.74 -13.56
C GLN A 199 -10.56 13.76 -14.74
N THR A 200 -10.79 12.47 -14.50
CA THR A 200 -11.02 11.49 -15.58
C THR A 200 -12.47 11.45 -16.08
N ILE A 201 -13.41 12.10 -15.35
CA ILE A 201 -14.83 12.10 -15.72
C ILE A 201 -15.06 13.12 -16.86
N PRO A 202 -15.65 12.72 -18.00
CA PRO A 202 -15.96 13.65 -19.09
C PRO A 202 -16.92 14.77 -18.66
N GLU A 203 -16.72 15.97 -19.22
CA GLU A 203 -17.51 17.17 -18.89
C GLU A 203 -19.00 17.01 -19.22
N GLU A 204 -19.32 16.21 -20.23
CA GLU A 204 -20.69 15.88 -20.67
C GLU A 204 -21.59 15.37 -19.53
N TYR A 205 -21.04 14.61 -18.59
CA TYR A 205 -21.80 14.09 -17.45
C TYR A 205 -22.14 15.18 -16.42
N TYR A 206 -21.30 16.21 -16.32
CA TYR A 206 -21.59 17.36 -15.46
C TYR A 206 -22.63 18.29 -16.09
N GLU A 207 -22.61 18.44 -17.42
CA GLU A 207 -23.61 19.20 -18.16
C GLU A 207 -25.00 18.54 -18.10
N ALA A 208 -25.07 17.21 -18.23
CA ALA A 208 -26.33 16.46 -18.15
C ALA A 208 -26.98 16.48 -16.76
N ALA A 209 -26.24 16.84 -15.71
CA ALA A 209 -26.73 16.92 -14.34
C ALA A 209 -27.25 18.32 -13.96
N GLN A 210 -27.02 19.33 -14.79
CA GLN A 210 -27.52 20.70 -14.62
C GLN A 210 -28.91 20.85 -15.24
#